data_AF-A0A8X6YAB3-F1
#
_entry.id   AF-A0A8X6YAB3-F1
#
_cell.length_a   1.000
_cell.length_b   1.000
_cell.length_c   1.000
_cell.angle_alpha   90.00
_cell.angle_beta   90.00
_cell.angle_gamma   90.00
#
_symmetry.space_group_name_H-M   'P 1'
#
loop_
_entity.id
_entity.type
_entity.pdbx_description
1 polymer ?
#
loop_
_entity_poly.entity_id
_entity_poly.type
_entity_poly.pdbx_seq_one_letter_code
_entity_poly.pdbx_strand_id
1 'polypeptide(L)'
;MEPAVHALQYLDVIQMKDSTHKSHFYHSLQGTLFSIPKKLWFQHVLPSLKTELQSPEVLAAALQPLLFMIEESTVEEYQNEILPVFRTVFSMPKSVQATVTLLENLDIIMKKTPKSDIKADVLPMLYSAFESTTPQIQVK
;
A
#
# COMPACT_ATOMS: atom_id res chain seq x y z
N MET A 1 16.75 18.24 12.66
CA MET A 1 15.36 17.79 12.92
C MET A 1 15.34 16.29 12.73
N GLU A 2 14.75 15.54 13.65
CA GLU A 2 14.72 14.07 13.52
C GLU A 2 13.90 13.65 12.29
N PRO A 3 14.36 12.69 11.47
CA PRO A 3 13.66 12.24 10.26
C PRO A 3 12.20 11.85 10.52
N ALA A 4 11.92 11.17 11.63
CA ALA A 4 10.57 10.80 12.06
C ALA A 4 9.64 12.01 12.24
N VAL A 5 10.13 13.05 12.92
CA VAL A 5 9.35 14.28 13.18
C VAL A 5 9.05 15.00 11.87
N HIS A 6 10.04 15.10 10.97
CA HIS A 6 9.85 15.73 9.67
C HIS A 6 8.83 14.98 8.82
N ALA A 7 8.90 13.64 8.78
CA ALA A 7 7.96 12.82 8.03
C ALA A 7 6.52 13.00 8.55
N LEU A 8 6.31 13.02 9.86
CA LEU A 8 4.99 13.24 10.47
C LEU A 8 4.45 14.64 10.16
N GLN A 9 5.29 15.68 10.26
CA GLN A 9 4.88 17.05 9.90
C GLN A 9 4.55 17.20 8.41
N TYR A 10 5.25 16.46 7.55
CA TYR A 10 4.95 16.49 6.12
C TYR A 10 3.63 15.78 5.80
N LEU A 11 3.30 14.70 6.52
CA LEU A 11 1.99 14.04 6.43
C LEU A 11 0.84 15.00 6.75
N ASP A 12 1.00 15.93 7.68
CA ASP A 12 -0.04 16.92 8.02
C ASP A 12 -0.42 17.81 6.83
N VAL A 13 0.50 18.03 5.87
CA VAL A 13 0.31 18.91 4.70
C VAL A 13 0.32 18.16 3.37
N ILE A 14 0.41 16.82 3.38
CA ILE A 14 0.60 15.99 2.18
C ILE A 14 -0.55 16.14 1.17
N GLN A 15 -1.78 16.37 1.68
CA GLN A 15 -2.96 16.54 0.83
C GLN A 15 -2.92 17.81 -0.01
N MET A 16 -2.08 18.79 0.34
CA MET A 16 -1.88 20.02 -0.44
C MET A 16 -0.83 19.85 -1.54
N LYS A 17 -0.20 18.68 -1.66
CA LYS A 17 0.88 18.40 -2.62
C LYS A 17 0.34 17.71 -3.87
N ASP A 18 1.05 17.89 -4.99
CA ASP A 18 0.77 17.17 -6.23
C ASP A 18 1.22 15.70 -6.17
N SER A 19 0.81 14.90 -7.15
CA SER A 19 1.11 13.46 -7.20
C SER A 19 2.60 13.15 -7.32
N THR A 20 3.41 14.03 -7.94
CA THR A 20 4.86 13.88 -8.03
C THR A 20 5.52 13.99 -6.65
N HIS A 21 5.22 15.05 -5.92
CA HIS A 21 5.73 15.26 -4.56
C HIS A 21 5.26 14.14 -3.61
N LYS A 22 3.98 13.74 -3.72
CA LYS A 22 3.44 12.62 -2.94
C LYS A 22 4.21 11.33 -3.22
N SER A 23 4.45 11.01 -4.49
CA SER A 23 5.15 9.77 -4.88
C SER A 23 6.58 9.73 -4.34
N HIS A 24 7.33 10.83 -4.45
CA HIS A 24 8.66 10.93 -3.87
C HIS A 24 8.66 10.79 -2.34
N PHE A 25 7.68 11.42 -1.68
CA PHE A 25 7.56 11.35 -0.23
C PHE A 25 7.21 9.93 0.26
N TYR A 26 6.24 9.24 -0.35
CA TYR A 26 5.88 7.90 0.12
C TYR A 26 6.99 6.87 -0.10
N HIS A 27 7.77 7.04 -1.18
CA HIS A 27 8.96 6.23 -1.39
C HIS A 27 10.01 6.43 -0.28
N SER A 28 10.26 7.68 0.14
CA SER A 28 11.20 7.97 1.24
C SER A 28 10.65 7.65 2.62
N LEU A 29 9.32 7.69 2.78
CA LEU A 29 8.64 7.39 4.04
C LEU A 29 8.91 5.94 4.49
N GLN A 30 8.92 4.98 3.56
CA GLN A 30 9.25 3.58 3.87
C GLN A 30 10.59 3.48 4.63
N GLY A 31 11.62 4.19 4.14
CA GLY A 31 12.93 4.24 4.78
C GLY A 31 12.98 5.05 6.08
N THR A 32 11.92 5.75 6.47
CA THR A 32 11.84 6.51 7.72
C THR A 32 10.96 5.81 8.78
N LEU A 33 10.10 4.87 8.36
CA LEU A 33 9.13 4.20 9.24
C LEU A 33 9.77 3.55 10.47
N PHE A 34 10.96 2.96 10.33
CA PHE A 34 11.67 2.32 11.46
C PHE A 34 11.96 3.29 12.62
N SER A 35 12.07 4.59 12.32
CA SER A 35 12.33 5.64 13.33
C SER A 35 11.04 6.22 13.94
N ILE A 36 9.88 5.92 13.35
CA ILE A 36 8.58 6.38 13.84
C ILE A 36 8.04 5.33 14.82
N PRO A 37 7.62 5.71 16.04
CA PRO A 37 6.95 4.80 16.96
C PRO A 37 5.74 4.13 16.32
N LYS A 38 5.63 2.80 16.45
CA LYS A 38 4.60 1.98 15.80
C LYS A 38 3.17 2.47 16.05
N LYS A 39 2.88 3.03 17.23
CA LYS A 39 1.59 3.66 17.54
C LYS A 39 1.22 4.77 16.54
N LEU A 40 2.19 5.57 16.11
CA LEU A 40 1.98 6.65 15.13
C LEU A 40 1.83 6.13 13.70
N TRP A 41 2.26 4.89 13.41
CA TRP A 41 1.96 4.27 12.13
C TRP A 41 0.45 4.13 11.95
N PHE A 42 -0.24 3.59 12.95
CA PHE A 42 -1.69 3.40 12.90
C PHE A 42 -2.47 4.70 13.12
N GLN A 43 -1.97 5.60 13.97
CA GLN A 43 -2.69 6.84 14.30
C GLN A 43 -2.51 7.96 13.28
N HIS A 44 -1.43 7.96 12.49
CA HIS A 44 -1.12 9.08 11.60
C HIS A 44 -0.76 8.64 10.17
N VAL A 45 0.19 7.70 10.03
CA VAL A 45 0.66 7.27 8.70
C VAL A 45 -0.44 6.56 7.92
N LEU A 46 -1.08 5.55 8.51
CA LEU A 46 -2.11 4.74 7.86
C LEU A 46 -3.35 5.56 7.45
N PRO A 47 -3.89 6.48 8.28
CA PRO A 47 -4.94 7.40 7.86
C PRO A 47 -4.56 8.24 6.63
N SER A 48 -3.31 8.71 6.56
CA SER A 48 -2.83 9.44 5.38
C SER A 48 -2.74 8.55 4.15
N LEU A 49 -2.22 7.32 4.31
CA LEU A 49 -2.11 6.35 3.21
C LEU A 49 -3.49 5.99 2.65
N LYS A 50 -4.52 5.87 3.48
CA LYS A 50 -5.88 5.50 3.05
C LYS A 50 -6.39 6.31 1.86
N THR A 51 -6.14 7.62 1.83
CA THR A 51 -6.55 8.49 0.74
C THR A 51 -5.76 8.20 -0.54
N GLU A 52 -4.46 7.97 -0.41
CA GLU A 52 -3.55 7.77 -1.55
C GLU A 52 -3.64 6.37 -2.15
N LEU A 53 -3.99 5.38 -1.33
CA LEU A 53 -4.31 4.03 -1.79
C LEU A 53 -5.58 3.98 -2.66
N GLN A 54 -6.28 5.10 -2.84
CA GLN A 54 -7.40 5.23 -3.77
C GLN A 54 -7.03 6.05 -5.03
N SER A 55 -5.80 6.57 -5.12
CA SER A 55 -5.30 7.37 -6.23
C SER A 55 -4.37 6.54 -7.13
N PRO A 56 -4.76 6.21 -8.37
CA PRO A 56 -3.93 5.41 -9.27
C PRO A 56 -2.53 5.99 -9.55
N GLU A 57 -2.39 7.32 -9.52
CA GLU A 57 -1.12 8.02 -9.77
C GLU A 57 -0.11 7.80 -8.64
N VAL A 58 -0.57 7.70 -7.39
CA VAL A 58 0.27 7.66 -6.20
C VAL A 58 0.31 6.25 -5.59
N LEU A 59 -0.62 5.38 -5.95
CA LEU A 59 -0.83 4.04 -5.38
C LEU A 59 0.47 3.23 -5.25
N ALA A 60 1.25 3.12 -6.33
CA ALA A 60 2.48 2.33 -6.33
C ALA A 60 3.50 2.81 -5.28
N ALA A 61 3.62 4.13 -5.10
CA ALA A 61 4.49 4.71 -4.10
C ALA A 61 3.92 4.56 -2.68
N ALA A 62 2.61 4.72 -2.50
CA ALA A 62 1.92 4.55 -1.22
C ALA A 62 1.90 3.09 -0.74
N LEU A 63 1.97 2.11 -1.65
CA LEU A 63 2.09 0.70 -1.30
C LEU A 63 3.41 0.37 -0.59
N GLN A 64 4.51 1.06 -0.91
CA GLN A 64 5.83 0.81 -0.32
C GLN A 64 5.84 0.90 1.22
N PRO A 65 5.42 2.04 1.84
CA PRO A 65 5.33 2.13 3.29
C PRO A 65 4.24 1.22 3.87
N LEU A 66 3.14 0.98 3.16
CA LEU A 66 2.08 0.09 3.62
C LEU A 66 2.59 -1.36 3.75
N LEU A 67 3.30 -1.87 2.76
CA LEU A 67 3.83 -3.23 2.74
C LEU A 67 4.87 -3.44 3.85
N PHE A 68 5.73 -2.45 4.08
CA PHE A 68 6.62 -2.44 5.23
C PHE A 68 5.85 -2.53 6.56
N MET A 69 4.78 -1.73 6.72
CA MET A 69 3.93 -1.81 7.91
C MET A 69 3.29 -3.20 8.06
N ILE A 70 2.88 -3.85 6.97
CA ILE A 70 2.30 -5.21 6.99
C ILE A 70 3.33 -6.23 7.48
N GLU A 71 4.55 -6.17 6.95
CA GLU A 71 5.65 -7.07 7.30
C GLU A 71 5.95 -7.01 8.81
N GLU A 72 6.12 -5.79 9.33
CA GLU A 72 6.51 -5.48 10.71
C GLU A 72 5.35 -5.51 11.73
N SER A 73 4.11 -5.65 11.27
CA SER A 73 2.93 -5.77 12.14
C SER A 73 2.72 -7.21 12.60
N THR A 74 2.15 -7.41 13.78
CA THR A 74 1.63 -8.74 14.14
C THR A 74 0.45 -9.09 13.22
N VAL A 75 0.06 -10.36 13.22
CA VAL A 75 -1.12 -10.81 12.47
C VAL A 75 -2.39 -10.08 12.95
N GLU A 76 -2.50 -9.82 14.26
CA GLU A 76 -3.63 -9.11 14.85
C GLU A 76 -3.67 -7.64 14.44
N GLU A 77 -2.53 -6.94 14.54
CA GLU A 77 -2.43 -5.53 14.09
C GLU A 77 -2.73 -5.39 12.60
N TYR A 78 -2.21 -6.31 11.78
CA TYR A 78 -2.53 -6.33 10.35
C TYR A 78 -4.03 -6.48 10.11
N GLN A 79 -4.68 -7.45 10.75
CA GLN A 79 -6.09 -7.74 10.50
C GLN A 79 -7.02 -6.64 11.01
N ASN A 80 -6.70 -6.04 12.16
CA ASN A 80 -7.56 -5.04 12.80
C ASN A 80 -7.36 -3.63 12.23
N GLU A 81 -6.11 -3.25 11.94
CA GLU A 81 -5.78 -1.87 11.54
C GLU A 81 -5.55 -1.74 10.03
N ILE A 82 -4.69 -2.59 9.45
CA ILE A 82 -4.19 -2.39 8.08
C ILE A 82 -5.12 -2.99 7.02
N LEU A 83 -5.58 -4.24 7.21
CA LEU A 83 -6.40 -4.97 6.24
C LEU A 83 -7.69 -4.22 5.85
N PRO A 84 -8.44 -3.56 6.76
CA PRO A 84 -9.63 -2.80 6.38
C PRO A 84 -9.32 -1.66 5.40
N VAL A 85 -8.14 -1.05 5.51
CA VAL A 85 -7.67 -0.03 4.57
C VAL A 85 -7.16 -0.68 3.29
N PHE A 86 -6.35 -1.74 3.41
CA PHE A 86 -5.71 -2.40 2.29
C PHE A 86 -6.70 -3.07 1.33
N ARG A 87 -7.86 -3.52 1.81
CA ARG A 87 -8.92 -4.10 0.98
C ARG A 87 -9.36 -3.21 -0.18
N THR A 88 -9.30 -1.88 -0.05
CA THR A 88 -9.67 -0.98 -1.16
C THR A 88 -8.73 -1.12 -2.35
N VAL A 89 -7.48 -1.54 -2.12
CA VAL A 89 -6.51 -1.79 -3.18
C VAL A 89 -6.90 -3.03 -3.99
N PHE A 90 -7.48 -4.06 -3.37
CA PHE A 90 -7.75 -5.31 -4.08
C PHE A 90 -8.73 -5.15 -5.24
N SER A 91 -9.79 -4.35 -5.06
CA SER A 91 -10.84 -4.16 -6.06
C SER A 91 -10.62 -3.01 -7.04
N MET A 92 -9.71 -2.08 -6.76
CA MET A 92 -9.53 -0.91 -7.61
C MET A 92 -8.69 -1.18 -8.87
N PRO A 93 -8.84 -0.38 -9.94
CA PRO A 93 -7.91 -0.36 -11.07
C PRO A 93 -6.49 0.00 -10.60
N LYS A 94 -5.49 -0.74 -11.08
CA LYS A 94 -4.08 -0.58 -10.69
C LYS A 94 -3.26 -0.24 -11.92
N SER A 95 -2.24 0.59 -11.74
CA SER A 95 -1.18 0.73 -12.74
C SER A 95 -0.34 -0.55 -12.79
N VAL A 96 0.39 -0.76 -13.89
CA VAL A 96 1.32 -1.90 -14.03
C VAL A 96 2.30 -1.93 -12.86
N GLN A 97 2.84 -0.78 -12.46
CA GLN A 97 3.79 -0.69 -11.36
C GLN A 97 3.17 -1.09 -10.01
N ALA A 98 1.95 -0.65 -9.72
CA ALA A 98 1.25 -1.04 -8.49
C ALA A 98 0.99 -2.56 -8.45
N THR A 99 0.61 -3.15 -9.59
CA THR A 99 0.46 -4.59 -9.72
C THR A 99 1.77 -5.33 -9.47
N VAL A 100 2.88 -4.89 -10.08
CA VAL A 100 4.21 -5.48 -9.86
C VAL A 100 4.59 -5.42 -8.37
N THR A 101 4.44 -4.26 -7.72
CA THR A 101 4.75 -4.10 -6.29
C THR A 101 3.95 -5.06 -5.40
N LEU A 102 2.66 -5.28 -5.70
CA LEU A 102 1.84 -6.26 -4.96
C LEU A 102 2.31 -7.69 -5.18
N LEU A 103 2.68 -8.05 -6.42
CA LEU A 103 3.17 -9.38 -6.76
C LEU A 103 4.52 -9.69 -6.13
N GLU A 104 5.44 -8.72 -6.11
CA GLU A 104 6.75 -8.84 -5.46
C GLU A 104 6.64 -9.06 -3.94
N ASN A 105 5.56 -8.58 -3.32
CA ASN A 105 5.31 -8.71 -1.88
C ASN A 105 4.19 -9.70 -1.55
N LEU A 106 3.81 -10.55 -2.51
CA LEU A 106 2.67 -11.45 -2.37
C LEU A 106 2.84 -12.42 -1.21
N ASP A 107 4.05 -12.92 -0.97
CA ASP A 107 4.32 -13.86 0.13
C ASP A 107 3.97 -13.26 1.51
N ILE A 108 4.33 -11.99 1.72
CA ILE A 108 4.02 -11.26 2.96
C ILE A 108 2.52 -11.06 3.10
N ILE A 109 1.85 -10.62 2.02
CA ILE A 109 0.40 -10.44 1.98
C ILE A 109 -0.30 -11.75 2.33
N MET A 110 0.05 -12.85 1.66
CA MET A 110 -0.54 -14.17 1.87
C MET A 110 -0.28 -14.71 3.28
N LYS A 111 0.89 -14.44 3.87
CA LYS A 111 1.24 -14.88 5.22
C LYS A 111 0.42 -14.18 6.31
N LYS A 112 0.08 -12.90 6.13
CA LYS A 112 -0.65 -12.10 7.13
C LYS A 112 -2.17 -12.15 6.93
N THR A 113 -2.62 -12.36 5.69
CA THR A 113 -4.04 -12.34 5.32
C THR A 113 -4.77 -13.62 5.77
N PRO A 114 -5.94 -13.52 6.43
CA PRO A 114 -6.75 -14.70 6.76
C PRO A 114 -7.15 -15.49 5.52
N LYS A 115 -7.28 -16.81 5.65
CA LYS A 115 -7.64 -17.70 4.52
C LYS A 115 -8.97 -17.34 3.86
N SER A 116 -9.94 -16.82 4.63
CA SER A 116 -11.22 -16.32 4.09
C SER A 116 -11.01 -15.15 3.14
N ASP A 117 -10.18 -14.19 3.55
CA ASP A 117 -9.92 -12.96 2.81
C ASP A 117 -8.97 -13.17 1.64
N ILE A 118 -8.06 -14.15 1.73
CA ILE A 118 -7.28 -14.59 0.56
C ILE A 118 -8.21 -15.03 -0.56
N LYS A 119 -9.22 -15.86 -0.24
CA LYS A 119 -10.16 -16.36 -1.24
C LYS A 119 -11.10 -15.28 -1.75
N ALA A 120 -11.56 -14.40 -0.86
CA ALA A 120 -12.54 -13.37 -1.19
C ALA A 120 -11.93 -12.18 -1.93
N ASP A 121 -10.70 -11.79 -1.59
CA ASP A 121 -10.13 -10.52 -2.03
C ASP A 121 -8.80 -10.69 -2.81
N VAL A 122 -7.84 -11.46 -2.28
CA VAL A 122 -6.49 -11.55 -2.85
C VAL A 122 -6.46 -12.35 -4.15
N LEU A 123 -7.09 -13.53 -4.19
CA LEU A 123 -7.13 -14.36 -5.40
C LEU A 123 -7.82 -13.65 -6.58
N PRO A 124 -9.01 -13.02 -6.43
CA PRO A 124 -9.60 -12.23 -7.51
C PRO A 124 -8.68 -11.11 -8.02
N MET A 125 -7.98 -10.43 -7.12
CA MET A 125 -7.01 -9.41 -7.50
C MET A 125 -5.87 -10.00 -8.35
N LEU A 126 -5.33 -11.17 -8.00
CA LEU A 126 -4.31 -11.85 -8.80
C LEU A 126 -4.82 -12.28 -10.17
N TYR A 127 -6.03 -12.85 -10.25
CA TYR A 127 -6.63 -13.21 -11.54
C TYR A 127 -6.76 -11.99 -12.45
N SER A 128 -7.25 -10.87 -11.92
CA SER A 128 -7.37 -9.62 -12.68
C SER A 128 -6.01 -9.09 -13.16
N ALA A 129 -4.96 -9.23 -12.34
CA ALA A 129 -3.61 -8.85 -12.72
C ALA A 129 -3.10 -9.67 -13.91
N PHE A 130 -3.23 -10.99 -13.87
CA PHE A 130 -2.77 -11.87 -14.95
C PHE A 130 -3.55 -11.66 -16.26
N GLU A 131 -4.86 -11.47 -16.20
CA GLU A 131 -5.68 -11.16 -17.38
C GLU A 131 -5.25 -9.82 -18.01
N SER A 132 -4.99 -8.79 -17.20
CA SER A 132 -4.55 -7.48 -17.69
C SER A 132 -3.17 -7.49 -18.35
N THR A 133 -2.28 -8.41 -17.95
CA THR A 133 -0.94 -8.57 -18.53
C THR A 133 -0.91 -9.47 -19.76
N THR A 134 -2.02 -10.12 -20.10
CA THR A 134 -2.10 -10.91 -21.33
C THR A 134 -2.23 -9.93 -22.49
N PRO A 135 -1.27 -9.83 -23.43
CA PRO A 135 -1.47 -9.00 -24.61
C PRO A 135 -2.75 -9.49 -25.28
N GLN A 136 -3.71 -8.59 -25.49
CA GLN A 136 -4.91 -8.89 -26.26
C GLN A 136 -4.44 -9.47 -27.58
N ILE A 137 -4.60 -10.79 -27.75
CA ILE A 137 -4.32 -11.46 -29.00
C ILE A 137 -5.40 -10.93 -29.95
N GLN A 138 -5.10 -9.84 -30.63
CA GLN A 138 -5.89 -9.33 -31.70
C GLN A 138 -5.64 -10.29 -32.87
N VAL A 139 -6.43 -11.37 -32.88
CA VAL A 139 -6.50 -12.29 -34.02
C VAL A 139 -7.00 -11.46 -35.19
N LYS A 140 -6.08 -11.12 -36.08
CA LYS A 140 -6.40 -10.58 -37.39
C LYS A 140 -6.74 -11.73 -38.33
#